data_AF-A0A1A8WFL0-F1
#
_entry.id   AF-A0A1A8WFL0-F1
#
_cell.length_a   1.000
_cell.length_b   1.000
_cell.length_c   1.000
_cell.angle_alpha   90.00
_cell.angle_beta   90.00
_cell.angle_gamma   90.00
#
_symmetry.space_group_name_H-M   'P 1'
#
loop_
_entity.id
_entity.type
_entity.pdbx_description
1 polymer ?
#
loop_
_entity_poly.entity_id
_entity_poly.type
_entity_poly.pdbx_seq_one_letter_code
_entity_poly.pdbx_strand_id
1 'polypeptide(L)'
;MSITELFGENRCGKTQVCHTLAVTAQLPKNMNGGNGKVCYIDTEGTFRPEKICKIAQRFGLNSEDVLDNILYARAFTHEHLYQLLATSA
;
A
#
# COMPACT_ATOMS: atom_id res chain seq x y z
N MET A 1 -7.27 -15.27 9.46
CA MET A 1 -7.19 -14.10 8.55
C MET A 1 -8.13 -13.05 9.11
N SER A 2 -7.71 -11.79 9.18
CA SER A 2 -8.53 -10.66 9.67
C SER A 2 -8.65 -9.63 8.57
N ILE A 3 -9.78 -8.92 8.53
CA ILE A 3 -10.02 -7.78 7.64
C ILE A 3 -10.20 -6.55 8.52
N THR A 4 -9.54 -5.45 8.18
CA THR A 4 -9.64 -4.17 8.90
C THR A 4 -10.10 -3.10 7.93
N GLU A 5 -11.21 -2.44 8.26
CA GLU A 5 -11.79 -1.37 7.47
C GLU A 5 -11.47 0.00 8.09
N LEU A 6 -11.09 0.96 7.24
CA LEU A 6 -10.87 2.35 7.60
C LEU A 6 -11.84 3.23 6.78
N PHE A 7 -12.83 3.83 7.43
CA PHE A 7 -13.83 4.69 6.78
C PHE A 7 -13.82 6.12 7.33
N GLY A 8 -14.39 7.06 6.57
CA GLY A 8 -14.46 8.48 6.93
C GLY A 8 -14.48 9.38 5.69
N GLU A 9 -14.68 10.68 5.88
CA GLU A 9 -14.74 11.66 4.78
C GLU A 9 -13.42 11.79 4.02
N ASN A 10 -13.47 12.43 2.84
CA ASN A 10 -12.26 12.80 2.13
C ASN A 10 -11.35 13.65 3.04
N ARG A 11 -10.03 13.53 2.88
CA ARG A 11 -9.02 14.24 3.68
C ARG A 11 -8.92 13.84 5.17
N CYS A 12 -9.63 12.80 5.64
CA CYS A 12 -9.44 12.23 6.98
C CYS A 12 -8.21 11.30 7.13
N GLY A 13 -7.32 11.22 6.13
CA GLY A 13 -6.05 10.50 6.25
C GLY A 13 -6.05 9.03 5.81
N LYS A 14 -7.17 8.47 5.34
CA LYS A 14 -7.28 7.07 4.88
C LYS A 14 -6.16 6.66 3.92
N THR A 15 -5.97 7.41 2.83
CA THR A 15 -4.92 7.14 1.85
C THR A 15 -3.51 7.22 2.46
N GLN A 16 -3.28 8.16 3.39
CA GLN A 16 -1.97 8.30 4.06
C GLN A 16 -1.65 7.10 4.95
N VAL A 17 -2.66 6.54 5.62
CA VAL A 17 -2.50 5.29 6.37
C VAL A 17 -2.12 4.15 5.42
N CYS A 18 -2.82 4.01 4.28
CA CYS A 18 -2.47 3.01 3.28
C CYS A 18 -1.04 3.17 2.73
N HIS A 19 -0.59 4.39 2.43
CA HIS A 19 0.80 4.66 2.01
C HIS A 19 1.81 4.29 3.10
N THR A 20 1.50 4.58 4.37
CA THR A 20 2.38 4.24 5.49
C THR A 20 2.49 2.73 5.66
N LEU A 21 1.35 2.03 5.64
CA LEU A 21 1.30 0.58 5.75
C LEU A 21 2.04 -0.11 4.59
N ALA A 22 1.96 0.43 3.38
CA ALA A 22 2.66 -0.10 2.22
C ALA A 22 4.20 -0.11 2.39
N VAL A 23 4.74 0.79 3.21
CA VAL A 23 6.17 0.82 3.57
C VAL A 23 6.43 -0.01 4.82
N THR A 24 5.67 0.18 5.89
CA THR A 24 5.97 -0.46 7.19
C THR A 24 5.74 -1.97 7.17
N ALA A 25 4.89 -2.49 6.28
CA ALA A 25 4.73 -3.93 6.09
C ALA A 25 6.02 -4.61 5.58
N GLN A 26 6.90 -3.86 4.93
CA GLN A 26 8.18 -4.37 4.40
C GLN A 26 9.29 -4.37 5.46
N LEU A 27 9.09 -3.67 6.59
CA LEU A 27 10.10 -3.59 7.63
C LEU A 27 10.40 -4.96 8.26
N PRO A 28 11.61 -5.13 8.81
CA PRO A 28 11.96 -6.24 9.67
C PRO A 28 10.98 -6.45 10.84
N LYS A 29 10.77 -7.71 11.24
CA LYS A 29 9.91 -8.06 12.38
C LYS A 29 10.36 -7.43 13.71
N ASN A 30 11.67 -7.24 13.92
CA ASN A 30 12.20 -6.53 15.10
C ASN A 30 11.88 -5.01 15.08
N MET A 31 11.42 -4.48 13.95
CA MET A 31 10.87 -3.13 13.80
C MET A 31 9.35 -3.13 13.66
N ASN A 32 8.68 -4.21 14.10
CA ASN A 32 7.23 -4.42 13.99
C ASN A 32 6.70 -4.45 12.54
N GLY A 33 7.53 -4.77 11.56
CA GLY A 33 7.11 -5.00 10.19
C GLY A 33 6.79 -6.47 9.87
N GLY A 34 6.47 -6.72 8.61
CA GLY A 34 6.06 -8.03 8.11
C GLY A 34 7.12 -8.78 7.29
N ASN A 35 8.25 -8.15 6.94
CA ASN A 35 9.19 -8.64 5.90
C ASN A 35 8.45 -9.03 4.60
N GLY A 36 7.35 -8.35 4.27
CA GLY A 36 6.45 -8.73 3.19
C GLY A 36 6.49 -7.78 2.01
N LYS A 37 6.06 -8.27 0.85
CA LYS A 37 5.65 -7.44 -0.29
C LYS A 37 4.19 -6.98 -0.10
N VAL A 38 3.81 -5.93 -0.81
CA VAL A 38 2.48 -5.31 -0.69
C VAL A 38 1.78 -5.30 -2.03
N CYS A 39 0.52 -5.74 -2.06
CA CYS A 39 -0.39 -5.48 -3.17
C CYS A 39 -1.22 -4.24 -2.86
N TYR A 40 -1.20 -3.24 -3.75
CA TYR A 40 -1.94 -1.99 -3.62
C TYR A 40 -2.92 -1.86 -4.79
N ILE A 41 -4.20 -2.11 -4.51
CA ILE A 41 -5.28 -1.92 -5.47
C ILE A 41 -5.91 -0.55 -5.26
N ASP A 42 -5.87 0.30 -6.29
CA ASP A 42 -6.31 1.69 -6.22
C ASP A 42 -7.50 1.93 -7.16
N THR A 43 -8.64 2.29 -6.58
CA THR A 43 -9.87 2.53 -7.33
C THR A 43 -9.99 3.98 -7.81
N GLU A 44 -9.38 4.93 -7.09
CA GLU A 44 -9.56 6.37 -7.34
C GLU A 44 -8.30 7.02 -7.93
N GLY A 45 -7.21 6.28 -8.11
CA GLY A 45 -5.95 6.84 -8.60
C GLY A 45 -5.28 7.74 -7.57
N THR A 46 -5.36 7.38 -6.29
CA THR A 46 -4.81 8.17 -5.16
C THR A 46 -3.38 7.76 -4.79
N PHE A 47 -2.86 6.67 -5.37
CA PHE A 47 -1.48 6.26 -5.16
C PHE A 47 -0.49 7.29 -5.71
N ARG A 48 0.57 7.57 -4.95
CA ARG A 48 1.59 8.59 -5.26
C ARG A 48 2.97 8.02 -4.88
N PRO A 49 3.78 7.54 -5.84
CA PRO A 49 5.10 6.97 -5.56
C PRO A 49 5.99 7.91 -4.75
N GLU A 50 5.92 9.22 -5.01
CA GLU A 50 6.69 10.23 -4.29
C GLU A 50 6.36 10.30 -2.79
N LYS A 51 5.15 9.89 -2.40
CA LYS A 51 4.77 9.76 -0.97
C LYS A 51 5.38 8.52 -0.36
N ILE A 52 5.41 7.40 -1.08
CA ILE A 52 6.09 6.17 -0.65
C ILE A 52 7.57 6.45 -0.38
N CYS A 53 8.27 7.10 -1.32
CA CYS A 53 9.70 7.42 -1.14
C CYS A 53 9.96 8.26 0.12
N LYS A 54 9.12 9.27 0.39
CA LYS A 54 9.24 10.11 1.60
C LYS A 54 9.06 9.30 2.88
N ILE A 55 8.14 8.33 2.89
CA ILE A 55 7.92 7.46 4.05
C ILE A 55 9.09 6.47 4.19
N ALA A 56 9.57 5.88 3.10
CA ALA A 56 10.74 4.99 3.10
C ALA A 56 11.99 5.68 3.68
N GLN A 57 12.26 6.92 3.26
CA GLN A 57 13.37 7.73 3.78
C GLN A 57 13.29 7.94 5.30
N ARG A 58 12.10 8.15 5.86
CA ARG A 58 11.90 8.28 7.32
C ARG A 58 12.35 7.03 8.07
N PHE A 59 12.23 5.85 7.47
CA PHE A 59 12.66 4.58 8.05
C PHE A 59 14.08 4.17 7.63
N GLY A 60 14.81 5.01 6.88
CA GLY A 60 16.16 4.71 6.40
C GLY A 60 16.20 3.64 5.30
N LEU A 61 15.08 3.40 4.61
CA LEU A 61 14.99 2.42 3.52
C LEU A 61 15.36 3.03 2.17
N ASN A 62 15.93 2.21 1.28
CA ASN A 62 16.06 2.56 -0.13
C ASN A 62 14.65 2.66 -0.75
N SER A 63 14.37 3.78 -1.42
CA SER A 63 13.03 4.04 -1.97
C SER A 63 12.69 3.20 -3.20
N GLU A 64 13.69 2.85 -4.01
CA GLU A 64 13.51 2.02 -5.21
C GLU A 64 13.15 0.59 -4.80
N ASP A 65 13.91 0.01 -3.87
CA ASP A 65 13.62 -1.33 -3.33
C ASP A 65 12.22 -1.40 -2.71
N VAL A 66 11.79 -0.35 -2.01
CA VAL A 66 10.45 -0.28 -1.41
C VAL A 66 9.35 -0.22 -2.48
N LEU A 67 9.57 0.52 -3.57
CA LEU A 67 8.62 0.60 -4.68
C LEU A 67 8.54 -0.72 -5.45
N ASP A 68 9.67 -1.40 -5.68
CA ASP A 68 9.72 -2.70 -6.36
C ASP A 68 8.98 -3.81 -5.59
N ASN A 69 8.85 -3.64 -4.27
CA ASN A 69 8.09 -4.54 -3.41
C ASN A 69 6.59 -4.19 -3.31
N ILE A 70 6.12 -3.14 -4.01
CA ILE A 70 4.71 -2.76 -4.08
C ILE A 70 4.16 -3.12 -5.47
N LEU A 71 3.36 -4.19 -5.54
CA LEU A 71 2.56 -4.48 -6.72
C LEU A 71 1.38 -3.50 -6.77
N TYR A 72 1.41 -2.57 -7.72
CA TYR A 72 0.35 -1.59 -7.92
C TYR A 72 -0.59 -2.01 -9.06
N ALA A 73 -1.89 -1.94 -8.82
CA ALA A 73 -2.90 -2.11 -9.85
C ALA A 73 -4.03 -1.07 -9.69
N ARG A 74 -4.50 -0.52 -10.82
CA ARG A 74 -5.61 0.44 -10.84
C ARG A 74 -6.89 -0.24 -11.32
N ALA A 75 -7.92 -0.24 -10.49
CA ALA A 75 -9.24 -0.76 -10.84
C ALA A 75 -10.12 0.38 -11.36
N PHE A 76 -10.62 0.25 -12.59
CA PHE A 76 -11.50 1.25 -13.21
C PHE A 76 -12.98 0.89 -13.13
N THR A 77 -13.29 -0.40 -12.95
CA THR A 77 -14.65 -0.93 -12.85
C THR A 77 -14.71 -1.96 -11.73
N HIS A 78 -15.92 -2.25 -11.24
CA HIS A 78 -16.10 -3.31 -10.25
C HIS A 78 -15.68 -4.68 -10.78
N GLU A 79 -15.96 -5.00 -12.06
CA GLU A 79 -15.51 -6.25 -12.69
C GLU A 79 -13.98 -6.37 -12.70
N HIS A 80 -13.27 -5.30 -13.08
CA HIS A 80 -11.82 -5.28 -13.03
C HIS A 80 -11.29 -5.41 -11.60
N LEU A 81 -11.94 -4.78 -10.61
CA LEU A 81 -11.59 -4.95 -9.19
C LEU A 81 -11.70 -6.41 -8.75
N TYR A 82 -12.79 -7.11 -9.11
CA TYR A 82 -12.96 -8.53 -8.80
C TYR A 82 -11.89 -9.40 -9.47
N GLN A 83 -11.53 -9.13 -10.72
CA GLN A 83 -10.45 -9.84 -11.42
C GLN A 83 -9.09 -9.64 -10.74
N LEU A 84 -8.77 -8.41 -10.32
CA LEU A 84 -7.54 -8.10 -9.60
C LEU A 84 -7.49 -8.83 -8.24
N LEU A 85 -8.59 -8.82 -7.49
CA LEU A 85 -8.67 -9.55 -6.22
C LEU A 85 -8.42 -11.06 -6.41
N ALA A 86 -9.05 -11.67 -7.42
CA ALA A 86 -8.88 -13.09 -7.73
C ALA A 86 -7.44 -13.46 -8.14
N THR A 87 -6.74 -12.53 -8.81
CA THR A 87 -5.36 -12.76 -9.30
C THR A 87 -4.29 -12.40 -8.27
N SER A 88 -4.65 -11.64 -7.22
CA SER A 88 -3.72 -11.18 -6.18
C SER A 88 -3.46 -12.19 -5.04
N ALA A 89 -4.06 -13.37 -5.11
CA ALA A 89 -3.97 -14.45 -4.12
C ALA A 89 -2.82 -15.43 -4.40
#